data_AF-A0A9K3P4H2-F1
#
_entry.id   AF-A0A9K3P4H2-F1
#
_cell.length_a   1.000
_cell.length_b   1.000
_cell.length_c   1.000
_cell.angle_alpha   90.00
_cell.angle_beta   90.00
_cell.angle_gamma   90.00
#
_symmetry.space_group_name_H-M   'P 1'
#
loop_
_entity.id
_entity.type
_entity.pdbx_description
1 polymer ?
#
loop_
_entity_poly.entity_id
_entity_poly.type
_entity_poly.pdbx_seq_one_letter_code
_entity_poly.pdbx_strand_id
1 'polypeptide(L)'
;MKDAAFFLDLTHGGYSAFYSPAIGSELGGYVHFLDRSGLVINSYDVKNKTIALSSMPTRHTSMLERRLQGDDGEIKFKQEEDSRNEMVVRDDEVDSKLRLFDIPLDVLKTIMELCVGVEYLNFRATCKKCQIAAPMIRWSKGEYSLVSPWLMVLDKERGVISFIDPMFGDKYYIKTPKELTGDMVIHCSLGGWVLIRRRTREGTREGPLMFYNPFTSDIRVLPPVPHLDTCSFSAPPTSSDCVVVGFTFTPRSRKWRVYVHFVARESLWIGFDLSFCDDDLPSFHSGTQWHEYLYALYYDGGLGFVRTQPTIGTYVQISACFKGPRSSCRSPKQHFLMKCDDPFLVVLVIVGEFGECVEVFKLNGSYEWEKTESLGRDTIYICGKACLCIEAKTPEMANRIYFPCVRSENRKIVFYSLETRRYHTSDVEESFGDFMGTQHHLDQHVWIEPCWS
;
A
#
# COMPACT_ATOMS: atom_id res chain seq x y z
N MET A 1 2.18 -20.22 -20.18
CA MET A 1 0.96 -19.59 -19.60
C MET A 1 0.43 -18.41 -20.43
N LYS A 2 1.21 -17.82 -21.35
CA LYS A 2 0.77 -16.65 -22.15
C LYS A 2 -0.55 -16.87 -22.92
N ASP A 3 -0.88 -18.11 -23.26
CA ASP A 3 -2.04 -18.44 -24.12
C ASP A 3 -3.07 -19.35 -23.43
N ALA A 4 -3.12 -19.37 -22.09
CA ALA A 4 -3.99 -20.25 -21.32
C ALA A 4 -4.69 -19.51 -20.17
N ALA A 5 -5.94 -19.89 -19.90
CA ALA A 5 -6.69 -19.51 -18.71
C ALA A 5 -6.94 -20.74 -17.83
N PHE A 6 -6.70 -20.59 -16.53
CA PHE A 6 -6.98 -21.62 -15.53
C PHE A 6 -8.14 -21.18 -14.65
N PHE A 7 -9.02 -22.12 -14.30
CA PHE A 7 -10.13 -21.90 -13.38
C PHE A 7 -10.01 -22.86 -12.21
N LEU A 8 -10.03 -22.33 -10.99
CA LEU A 8 -9.96 -23.10 -9.74
C LEU A 8 -11.24 -22.85 -8.95
N ASP A 9 -11.97 -23.91 -8.64
CA ASP A 9 -13.11 -23.85 -7.74
C ASP A 9 -12.66 -24.25 -6.33
N LEU A 10 -12.81 -23.33 -5.37
CA LEU A 10 -12.50 -23.55 -3.96
C LEU A 10 -13.77 -23.72 -3.10
N THR A 11 -14.93 -23.89 -3.73
CA THR A 11 -16.19 -24.07 -3.02
C THR A 11 -16.25 -25.44 -2.31
N HIS A 12 -16.77 -25.43 -1.08
CA HIS A 12 -17.22 -26.60 -0.32
C HIS A 12 -16.42 -27.91 -0.47
N GLY A 13 -15.10 -27.85 -0.33
CA GLY A 13 -14.23 -29.03 -0.17
C GLY A 13 -13.98 -29.86 -1.42
N GLY A 14 -14.54 -29.49 -2.57
CA GLY A 14 -14.27 -30.10 -3.87
C GLY A 14 -13.33 -29.22 -4.68
N TYR A 15 -12.02 -29.47 -4.60
CA TYR A 15 -11.05 -28.77 -5.46
C TYR A 15 -11.24 -29.25 -6.91
N SER A 16 -11.82 -28.41 -7.76
CA SER A 16 -11.87 -28.67 -9.19
C SER A 16 -11.04 -27.62 -9.94
N ALA A 17 -10.27 -28.09 -10.91
CA ALA A 17 -9.36 -27.26 -11.70
C ALA A 17 -9.64 -27.53 -13.18
N PHE A 18 -9.85 -26.46 -13.94
CA PHE A 18 -10.17 -26.54 -15.36
C PHE A 18 -9.20 -25.69 -16.16
N TYR A 19 -8.87 -26.18 -17.34
CA TYR A 19 -7.96 -25.55 -18.28
C TYR A 19 -8.73 -25.16 -19.54
N SER A 20 -8.57 -23.92 -19.99
CA SER A 20 -9.06 -23.45 -21.28
C SER A 20 -7.90 -22.88 -22.09
N PRO A 21 -7.62 -23.40 -23.30
CA PRO A 21 -6.75 -22.71 -24.25
C PRO A 21 -7.41 -21.37 -24.58
N ALA A 22 -6.69 -20.26 -24.44
CA ALA A 22 -7.23 -18.95 -24.77
C ALA A 22 -7.48 -18.85 -26.28
N ILE A 23 -8.70 -18.54 -26.69
CA ILE A 23 -9.10 -18.43 -28.12
C ILE A 23 -8.56 -17.12 -28.75
N GLY A 24 -7.87 -16.28 -27.97
CA GLY A 24 -7.16 -15.08 -28.43
C GLY A 24 -6.15 -14.58 -27.39
N SER A 25 -5.14 -13.81 -27.81
CA SER A 25 -4.03 -13.37 -26.95
C SER A 25 -4.44 -12.50 -25.75
N GLU A 26 -5.65 -11.94 -25.78
CA GLU A 26 -6.20 -11.08 -24.73
C GLU A 26 -6.79 -11.86 -23.54
N LEU A 27 -7.09 -13.15 -23.71
CA LEU A 27 -7.70 -14.01 -22.67
C LEU A 27 -6.69 -14.96 -22.02
N GLY A 28 -5.44 -14.97 -22.49
CA GLY A 28 -4.37 -15.81 -21.96
C GLY A 28 -3.62 -15.16 -20.81
N GLY A 29 -3.07 -15.96 -19.90
CA GLY A 29 -2.25 -15.47 -18.78
C GLY A 29 -3.02 -15.15 -17.51
N TYR A 30 -4.27 -15.59 -17.38
CA TYR A 30 -5.09 -15.41 -16.18
C TYR A 30 -5.32 -16.73 -15.43
N VAL A 31 -5.34 -16.64 -14.10
CA VAL A 31 -5.81 -17.72 -13.21
C VAL A 31 -7.01 -17.19 -12.44
N HIS A 32 -8.18 -17.70 -12.76
CA HIS A 32 -9.43 -17.38 -12.06
C HIS A 32 -9.64 -18.37 -10.93
N PHE A 33 -9.97 -17.88 -9.74
CA PHE A 33 -10.39 -18.73 -8.64
C PHE A 33 -11.65 -18.20 -7.96
N LEU A 34 -12.59 -19.11 -7.75
CA LEU A 34 -13.82 -18.83 -7.04
C LEU A 34 -13.55 -18.88 -5.53
N ASP A 35 -14.00 -17.87 -4.80
CA ASP A 35 -13.87 -17.83 -3.36
C ASP A 35 -14.72 -18.92 -2.67
N ARG A 36 -14.54 -19.09 -1.36
CA ARG A 36 -15.27 -20.13 -0.61
C ARG A 36 -16.78 -19.90 -0.60
N SER A 37 -17.24 -18.66 -0.74
CA SER A 37 -18.67 -18.35 -0.81
C SER A 37 -19.30 -18.76 -2.14
N GLY A 38 -18.50 -18.93 -3.20
CA GLY A 38 -19.00 -19.23 -4.54
C GLY A 38 -19.53 -18.00 -5.28
N LEU A 39 -19.37 -16.81 -4.70
CA LEU A 39 -19.97 -15.56 -5.21
C LEU A 39 -18.94 -14.60 -5.79
N VAL A 40 -17.65 -14.75 -5.44
CA VAL A 40 -16.59 -13.83 -5.84
C VAL A 40 -15.53 -14.55 -6.65
N ILE A 41 -15.30 -14.08 -7.87
CA ILE A 41 -14.19 -14.53 -8.72
C ILE A 41 -12.99 -13.62 -8.48
N ASN A 42 -11.86 -14.22 -8.17
CA ASN A 42 -10.56 -13.58 -8.15
C ASN A 42 -9.83 -13.93 -9.44
N SER A 43 -9.50 -12.93 -10.25
CA SER A 43 -8.82 -13.12 -11.53
C SER A 43 -7.38 -12.66 -11.42
N TYR A 44 -6.45 -13.60 -11.27
CA TYR A 44 -5.02 -13.32 -11.17
C TYR A 44 -4.41 -13.14 -12.55
N ASP A 45 -3.91 -11.93 -12.83
CA ASP A 45 -3.10 -11.61 -14.00
C ASP A 45 -1.64 -12.02 -13.74
N VAL A 46 -1.18 -13.08 -14.38
CA VAL A 46 0.17 -13.62 -14.17
C VAL A 46 1.25 -12.66 -14.67
N LYS A 47 0.95 -11.87 -15.71
CA LYS A 47 1.91 -10.95 -16.33
C LYS A 47 2.09 -9.68 -15.51
N ASN A 48 1.00 -9.15 -14.98
CA ASN A 48 0.98 -7.89 -14.24
C ASN A 48 0.96 -8.06 -12.72
N LYS A 49 0.83 -9.30 -12.23
CA LYS A 49 0.75 -9.67 -10.81
C LYS A 49 -0.32 -8.90 -10.06
N THR A 50 -1.46 -8.76 -10.69
CA THR A 50 -2.63 -8.11 -10.11
C THR A 50 -3.75 -9.12 -9.95
N ILE A 51 -4.57 -8.96 -8.92
CA ILE A 51 -5.82 -9.71 -8.81
C ILE A 51 -6.97 -8.75 -9.03
N ALA A 52 -7.83 -9.07 -9.99
CA ALA A 52 -9.11 -8.40 -10.18
C ALA A 52 -10.22 -9.14 -9.41
N LEU A 53 -11.10 -8.38 -8.77
CA LEU A 53 -12.30 -8.91 -8.11
C LEU A 53 -13.50 -8.73 -9.03
N SER A 54 -14.36 -9.74 -9.12
CA SER A 54 -15.64 -9.61 -9.82
C SER A 54 -16.69 -10.51 -9.19
N SER A 55 -17.95 -10.05 -9.17
CA SER A 55 -19.08 -10.86 -8.73
C SER A 55 -19.43 -11.92 -9.77
N MET A 56 -19.74 -13.13 -9.32
CA MET A 56 -20.41 -14.12 -10.17
C MET A 56 -21.77 -13.59 -10.61
N PRO A 57 -22.10 -13.59 -11.91
CA PRO A 57 -23.45 -13.27 -12.35
C PRO A 57 -24.43 -14.31 -11.78
N THR A 58 -25.42 -13.83 -11.04
CA THR A 58 -26.50 -14.65 -10.45
C THR A 58 -27.44 -15.12 -11.55
N ARG A 59 -27.03 -16.13 -12.32
CA ARG A 59 -27.89 -17.11 -13.00
C ARG A 59 -27.05 -18.19 -13.68
N HIS A 60 -27.16 -19.38 -13.08
CA HIS A 60 -26.76 -20.69 -13.59
C HIS A 60 -25.25 -20.95 -13.70
N THR A 61 -24.88 -22.06 -13.08
CA THR A 61 -23.75 -22.98 -13.33
C THR A 61 -23.43 -23.26 -14.82
N SER A 62 -24.11 -22.62 -15.76
CA SER A 62 -24.04 -22.91 -17.19
C SER A 62 -23.02 -22.09 -17.97
N MET A 63 -22.35 -21.07 -17.41
CA MET A 63 -21.26 -20.40 -18.16
C MET A 63 -20.01 -21.27 -18.27
N LEU A 64 -19.72 -22.11 -17.27
CA LEU A 64 -18.67 -23.12 -17.37
C LEU A 64 -19.13 -24.31 -18.25
N GLU A 65 -20.42 -24.65 -18.23
CA GLU A 65 -20.95 -25.77 -19.03
C GLU A 65 -21.28 -25.42 -20.50
N ARG A 66 -21.57 -24.16 -20.86
CA ARG A 66 -21.99 -23.81 -22.24
C ARG A 66 -20.87 -23.73 -23.26
N ARG A 67 -19.60 -23.77 -22.86
CA ARG A 67 -18.49 -23.98 -23.81
C ARG A 67 -18.27 -25.47 -24.12
N LEU A 68 -19.08 -26.38 -23.56
CA LEU A 68 -18.96 -27.83 -23.75
C LEU A 68 -19.66 -28.37 -25.01
N GLN A 69 -20.31 -27.54 -25.82
CA GLN A 69 -20.80 -27.96 -27.13
C GLN A 69 -20.21 -27.02 -28.17
N GLY A 70 -19.26 -27.56 -28.94
CA GLY A 70 -18.80 -26.91 -30.15
C GLY A 70 -20.00 -26.71 -31.07
N ASP A 71 -20.20 -25.48 -31.50
CA ASP A 71 -21.04 -25.18 -32.63
C ASP A 71 -20.31 -24.14 -33.48
N ASP A 72 -19.99 -24.55 -34.70
CA ASP A 72 -19.43 -23.71 -35.76
C ASP A 72 -20.51 -22.69 -36.14
N GLY A 73 -20.46 -21.52 -35.50
CA GLY A 73 -21.30 -20.38 -35.83
C GLY A 73 -20.44 -19.19 -36.24
N GLU A 74 -20.33 -18.95 -37.54
CA GLU A 74 -19.80 -17.69 -38.08
C GLU A 74 -20.54 -16.50 -37.47
N ILE A 75 -19.88 -15.76 -36.58
CA ILE A 75 -20.35 -14.46 -36.11
C ILE A 75 -19.61 -13.40 -36.95
N LYS A 76 -20.33 -12.80 -37.89
CA LYS A 76 -19.86 -11.64 -38.66
C LYS A 76 -19.66 -10.46 -37.74
N PHE A 77 -18.41 -10.02 -37.56
CA PHE A 77 -18.08 -8.75 -36.95
C PHE A 77 -18.43 -7.62 -37.93
N LYS A 78 -19.28 -6.68 -37.47
CA LYS A 78 -19.31 -5.33 -38.04
C LYS A 78 -18.12 -4.58 -37.47
N GLN A 79 -17.19 -4.19 -38.35
CA GLN A 79 -16.18 -3.19 -38.08
C GLN A 79 -16.88 -1.83 -37.93
N GLU A 80 -16.83 -1.25 -36.73
CA GLU A 80 -16.90 0.18 -36.55
C GLU A 80 -15.46 0.65 -36.29
N GLU A 81 -14.92 1.40 -37.25
CA GLU A 81 -13.63 2.08 -37.15
C GLU A 81 -13.75 3.19 -36.09
N ASP A 82 -13.13 3.00 -34.92
CA ASP A 82 -12.87 4.10 -33.99
C ASP A 82 -11.52 4.73 -34.37
N SER A 83 -11.59 5.81 -35.14
CA SER A 83 -10.44 6.62 -35.55
C SER A 83 -9.93 7.43 -34.35
N ARG A 84 -9.09 6.82 -33.51
CA ARG A 84 -8.16 7.61 -32.68
C ARG A 84 -6.88 7.85 -33.46
N ASN A 85 -6.66 9.12 -33.78
CA ASN A 85 -5.41 9.64 -34.31
C ASN A 85 -4.25 9.31 -33.35
N GLU A 86 -3.67 8.12 -33.49
CA GLU A 86 -2.24 7.95 -33.25
C GLU A 86 -1.54 8.78 -34.32
N MET A 87 -0.95 9.90 -33.92
CA MET A 87 0.00 10.60 -34.77
C MET A 87 1.24 9.71 -34.89
N VAL A 88 1.18 8.78 -35.84
CA VAL A 88 2.35 8.07 -36.36
C VAL A 88 3.22 9.14 -37.00
N VAL A 89 4.15 9.67 -36.24
CA VAL A 89 5.27 10.42 -36.80
C VAL A 89 6.02 9.43 -37.67
N ARG A 90 5.84 9.57 -38.98
CA ARG A 90 6.68 8.90 -39.96
C ARG A 90 8.12 9.25 -39.64
N ASP A 91 8.93 8.23 -39.49
CA ASP A 91 10.38 8.32 -39.39
C ASP A 91 10.90 8.75 -40.78
N ASP A 92 10.68 10.02 -41.10
CA ASP A 92 11.47 10.67 -42.14
C ASP A 92 12.89 10.73 -41.58
N GLU A 93 13.85 10.20 -42.34
CA GLU A 93 15.29 10.23 -42.07
C GLU A 93 15.75 11.67 -41.76
N VAL A 94 15.60 12.07 -40.51
CA VAL A 94 16.23 13.22 -39.92
C VAL A 94 17.25 12.65 -38.96
N ASP A 95 18.51 12.87 -39.29
CA ASP A 95 19.72 12.54 -38.53
C ASP A 95 19.57 12.94 -37.06
N SER A 96 18.91 12.09 -36.27
CA SER A 96 18.44 12.39 -34.92
C SER A 96 19.50 11.97 -33.92
N LYS A 97 20.68 12.57 -34.08
CA LYS A 97 21.68 12.71 -33.04
C LYS A 97 21.44 14.00 -32.23
N LEU A 98 20.20 14.33 -31.89
CA LEU A 98 19.95 15.31 -30.83
C LEU A 98 20.29 14.66 -29.50
N ARG A 99 21.59 14.71 -29.15
CA ARG A 99 22.04 14.25 -27.86
C ARG A 99 21.56 15.28 -26.84
N LEU A 100 21.03 14.83 -25.71
CA LEU A 100 20.68 15.69 -24.57
C LEU A 100 21.84 16.65 -24.19
N PHE A 101 23.08 16.29 -24.57
CA PHE A 101 24.29 17.08 -24.44
C PHE A 101 24.30 18.40 -25.26
N ASP A 102 23.55 18.48 -26.35
CA ASP A 102 23.52 19.63 -27.27
C ASP A 102 22.55 20.73 -26.83
N ILE A 103 21.65 20.43 -25.87
CA ILE A 103 20.69 21.41 -25.33
C ILE A 103 21.45 22.41 -24.43
N PRO A 104 21.35 23.72 -24.67
CA PRO A 104 21.97 24.74 -23.81
C PRO A 104 21.54 24.63 -22.33
N LEU A 105 22.44 24.99 -21.40
CA LEU A 105 22.21 24.79 -19.95
C LEU A 105 21.03 25.62 -19.43
N ASP A 106 20.86 26.84 -19.95
CA ASP A 106 19.74 27.74 -19.72
C ASP A 106 18.41 27.12 -20.13
N VAL A 107 18.34 26.51 -21.32
CA VAL A 107 17.13 25.79 -21.77
C VAL A 107 16.85 24.58 -20.87
N LEU A 108 17.88 23.83 -20.48
CA LEU A 108 17.74 22.75 -19.50
C LEU A 108 17.18 23.26 -18.16
N LYS A 109 17.66 24.40 -17.66
CA LYS A 109 17.13 25.02 -16.42
C LYS A 109 15.66 25.41 -16.55
N THR A 110 15.25 26.00 -17.68
CA THR A 110 13.84 26.33 -17.93
C THR A 110 12.96 25.08 -17.98
N ILE A 111 13.43 23.99 -18.60
CA ILE A 111 12.71 22.71 -18.56
C ILE A 111 12.61 22.21 -17.11
N MET A 112 13.65 22.39 -16.29
CA MET A 112 13.65 21.99 -14.88
C MET A 112 12.72 22.80 -13.99
N GLU A 113 12.45 24.06 -14.33
CA GLU A 113 11.43 24.87 -13.64
C GLU A 113 10.01 24.31 -13.86
N LEU A 114 9.80 23.56 -14.94
CA LEU A 114 8.52 22.92 -15.28
C LEU A 114 8.41 21.48 -14.74
N CYS A 115 9.53 20.80 -14.47
CA CYS A 115 9.54 19.45 -13.93
C CYS A 115 9.28 19.45 -12.41
N VAL A 116 8.37 18.59 -11.95
CA VAL A 116 8.02 18.49 -10.53
C VAL A 116 8.37 17.11 -9.98
N GLY A 117 8.86 17.07 -8.74
CA GLY A 117 9.04 15.83 -7.98
C GLY A 117 9.97 14.81 -8.66
N VAL A 118 9.40 13.68 -9.12
CA VAL A 118 10.20 12.57 -9.67
C VAL A 118 10.70 12.83 -11.09
N GLU A 119 10.02 13.65 -11.89
CA GLU A 119 10.55 14.07 -13.20
C GLU A 119 11.84 14.87 -13.04
N TYR A 120 11.84 15.79 -12.08
CA TYR A 120 13.01 16.56 -11.69
C TYR A 120 14.16 15.65 -11.24
N LEU A 121 13.87 14.66 -10.39
CA LEU A 121 14.86 13.70 -9.93
C LEU A 121 15.42 12.83 -11.07
N ASN A 122 14.55 12.29 -11.91
CA ASN A 122 14.93 11.43 -13.03
C ASN A 122 15.79 12.21 -14.02
N PHE A 123 15.37 13.43 -14.38
CA PHE A 123 16.14 14.30 -15.24
C PHE A 123 17.50 14.63 -14.64
N ARG A 124 17.52 15.00 -13.35
CA ARG A 124 18.76 15.27 -12.61
C ARG A 124 19.72 14.07 -12.62
N ALA A 125 19.19 12.85 -12.57
CA ALA A 125 19.98 11.61 -12.58
C ALA A 125 20.53 11.22 -13.97
N THR A 126 20.09 11.86 -15.06
CA THR A 126 20.49 11.46 -16.44
C THR A 126 21.96 11.71 -16.76
N CYS A 127 22.48 12.91 -16.47
CA CYS A 127 23.87 13.27 -16.75
C CYS A 127 24.35 14.45 -15.88
N LYS A 128 25.66 14.70 -15.86
CA LYS A 128 26.27 15.81 -15.09
C LYS A 128 25.69 17.18 -15.47
N LYS A 129 25.38 17.40 -16.75
CA LYS A 129 24.82 18.69 -17.24
C LYS A 129 23.41 18.91 -16.67
N CYS A 130 22.57 17.88 -16.70
CA CYS A 130 21.24 17.90 -16.06
C CYS A 130 21.33 18.03 -14.54
N GLN A 131 22.33 17.41 -13.92
CA GLN A 131 22.58 17.54 -12.49
C GLN A 131 22.91 18.99 -12.08
N ILE A 132 23.63 19.73 -12.93
CA ILE A 132 23.94 21.15 -12.73
C ILE A 132 22.73 22.04 -13.05
N ALA A 133 21.93 21.67 -14.07
CA ALA A 133 20.69 22.37 -14.42
C ALA A 133 19.60 22.20 -13.37
N ALA A 134 19.62 21.06 -12.66
CA ALA A 134 18.69 20.69 -11.61
C ALA A 134 19.39 20.63 -10.23
N PRO A 135 19.72 21.79 -9.62
CA PRO A 135 20.33 21.83 -8.29
C PRO A 135 19.45 21.12 -7.25
N MET A 136 20.04 20.65 -6.15
CA MET A 136 19.24 19.99 -5.11
C MET A 136 18.32 21.02 -4.43
N ILE A 137 17.04 21.00 -4.80
CA ILE A 137 16.02 21.84 -4.17
C ILE A 137 15.68 21.23 -2.81
N ARG A 138 15.70 22.05 -1.75
CA ARG A 138 15.12 21.67 -0.47
C ARG A 138 13.60 21.85 -0.56
N TRP A 139 12.90 20.80 -0.96
CA TRP A 139 11.43 20.75 -1.09
C TRP A 139 10.67 20.93 0.24
N SER A 140 11.35 21.34 1.31
CA SER A 140 10.81 21.47 2.66
C SER A 140 10.08 22.79 2.94
N LYS A 141 10.15 23.80 2.05
CA LYS A 141 9.52 25.11 2.25
C LYS A 141 9.18 25.80 0.91
N GLY A 142 7.93 25.69 0.48
CA GLY A 142 7.33 26.59 -0.53
C GLY A 142 7.18 26.01 -1.95
N GLU A 143 5.99 26.22 -2.49
CA GLU A 143 5.56 26.18 -3.91
C GLU A 143 5.40 24.83 -4.63
N TYR A 144 6.14 23.78 -4.28
CA TYR A 144 6.00 22.47 -4.95
C TYR A 144 5.73 21.30 -4.00
N SER A 145 4.85 21.53 -3.03
CA SER A 145 4.41 20.47 -2.11
C SER A 145 3.44 19.55 -2.85
N LEU A 146 3.88 18.34 -3.20
CA LEU A 146 3.01 17.35 -3.86
C LEU A 146 1.75 17.11 -3.03
N VAL A 147 0.60 17.12 -3.70
CA VAL A 147 -0.72 17.26 -3.07
C VAL A 147 -1.08 16.02 -2.23
N SER A 148 -0.51 14.87 -2.55
CA SER A 148 -0.88 13.56 -2.03
C SER A 148 0.34 12.66 -1.78
N PRO A 149 0.24 11.70 -0.83
CA PRO A 149 1.06 10.50 -0.81
C PRO A 149 0.86 9.68 -2.09
N TRP A 150 1.93 9.05 -2.55
CA TRP A 150 1.92 8.22 -3.75
C TRP A 150 1.92 6.74 -3.37
N LEU A 151 1.24 5.91 -4.17
CA LEU A 151 1.28 4.47 -3.99
C LEU A 151 2.58 3.93 -4.59
N MET A 152 3.53 3.58 -3.73
CA MET A 152 4.79 2.94 -4.12
C MET A 152 4.56 1.43 -4.26
N VAL A 153 5.01 0.83 -5.36
CA VAL A 153 4.98 -0.62 -5.62
C VAL A 153 6.38 -1.10 -5.99
N LEU A 154 6.86 -2.14 -5.31
CA LEU A 154 8.16 -2.76 -5.55
C LEU A 154 8.02 -3.96 -6.50
N ASP A 155 8.27 -3.76 -7.79
CA ASP A 155 8.29 -4.84 -8.78
C ASP A 155 9.67 -5.53 -8.77
N LYS A 156 9.74 -6.64 -8.02
CA LYS A 156 10.97 -7.42 -7.86
C LYS A 156 11.45 -8.11 -9.13
N GLU A 157 10.57 -8.39 -10.09
CA GLU A 157 10.92 -9.09 -11.33
C GLU A 157 11.48 -8.14 -12.37
N ARG A 158 10.86 -6.96 -12.49
CA ARG A 158 11.37 -5.90 -13.38
C ARG A 158 12.54 -5.14 -12.76
N GLY A 159 12.73 -5.24 -11.44
CA GLY A 159 13.77 -4.50 -10.73
C GLY A 159 13.52 -2.99 -10.76
N VAL A 160 12.24 -2.61 -10.72
CA VAL A 160 11.80 -1.21 -10.69
C VAL A 160 10.86 -0.96 -9.51
N ILE A 161 10.84 0.28 -9.04
CA ILE A 161 9.83 0.77 -8.13
C ILE A 161 8.95 1.72 -8.93
N SER A 162 7.63 1.51 -8.88
CA SER A 162 6.65 2.43 -9.48
C SER A 162 5.93 3.24 -8.42
N PHE A 163 5.62 4.50 -8.74
CA PHE A 163 4.80 5.38 -7.92
C PHE A 163 3.55 5.76 -8.71
N ILE A 164 2.39 5.68 -8.08
CA ILE A 164 1.11 6.09 -8.68
C ILE A 164 0.58 7.27 -7.89
N ASP A 165 0.37 8.41 -8.57
CA ASP A 165 -0.29 9.56 -7.97
C ASP A 165 -1.82 9.30 -7.93
N PRO A 166 -2.45 9.31 -6.74
CA PRO A 166 -3.89 9.08 -6.63
C PRO A 166 -4.76 10.17 -7.28
N MET A 167 -4.22 11.38 -7.47
CA MET A 167 -4.96 12.52 -8.02
C MET A 167 -4.93 12.56 -9.54
N PHE A 168 -3.76 12.39 -10.13
CA PHE A 168 -3.57 12.49 -11.58
C PHE A 168 -3.59 11.12 -12.28
N GLY A 169 -3.35 10.04 -11.53
CA GLY A 169 -3.20 8.70 -12.10
C GLY A 169 -1.85 8.47 -12.79
N ASP A 170 -0.96 9.46 -12.76
CA ASP A 170 0.36 9.39 -13.35
C ASP A 170 1.23 8.31 -12.69
N LYS A 171 2.04 7.64 -13.50
CA LYS A 171 2.93 6.57 -13.07
C LYS A 171 4.38 6.95 -13.29
N TYR A 172 5.13 6.99 -12.19
CA TYR A 172 6.56 7.25 -12.21
C TYR A 172 7.32 5.97 -11.92
N TYR A 173 8.52 5.85 -12.47
CA TYR A 173 9.36 4.67 -12.30
C TYR A 173 10.77 5.09 -11.89
N ILE A 174 11.34 4.36 -10.95
CA ILE A 174 12.76 4.41 -10.61
C ILE A 174 13.32 3.00 -10.63
N LYS A 175 14.64 2.90 -10.82
CA LYS A 175 15.33 1.61 -10.73
C LYS A 175 15.46 1.20 -9.26
N THR A 176 15.16 -0.05 -8.95
CA THR A 176 15.35 -0.59 -7.60
C THR A 176 16.85 -0.64 -7.27
N PRO A 177 17.29 -0.09 -6.12
CA PRO A 177 18.67 -0.21 -5.66
C PRO A 177 19.09 -1.68 -5.51
N LYS A 178 20.38 -1.98 -5.70
CA LYS A 178 20.91 -3.36 -5.61
C LYS A 178 20.72 -3.94 -4.21
N GLU A 179 20.78 -3.09 -3.21
CA GLU A 179 20.54 -3.36 -1.80
C GLU A 179 19.10 -3.86 -1.56
N LEU A 180 18.15 -3.45 -2.40
CA LEU A 180 16.74 -3.83 -2.32
C LEU A 180 16.37 -4.95 -3.31
N THR A 181 17.38 -5.64 -3.85
CA THR A 181 17.15 -6.83 -4.67
C THR A 181 16.77 -8.03 -3.80
N GLY A 182 15.80 -8.82 -4.26
CA GLY A 182 15.32 -10.03 -3.60
C GLY A 182 13.89 -9.90 -3.10
N ASP A 183 13.50 -10.81 -2.20
CA ASP A 183 12.16 -10.80 -1.60
C ASP A 183 12.16 -9.85 -0.41
N MET A 184 11.58 -8.67 -0.59
CA MET A 184 11.44 -7.67 0.46
C MET A 184 10.04 -7.75 1.06
N VAL A 185 9.91 -7.28 2.30
CA VAL A 185 8.64 -7.07 3.00
C VAL A 185 8.61 -5.63 3.46
N ILE A 186 7.55 -4.91 3.08
CA ILE A 186 7.33 -3.55 3.56
C ILE A 186 6.49 -3.63 4.84
N HIS A 187 6.92 -2.92 5.89
CA HIS A 187 6.20 -2.89 7.15
C HIS A 187 5.34 -1.64 7.29
N CYS A 188 5.89 -0.47 6.99
CA CYS A 188 5.21 0.83 7.05
C CYS A 188 6.06 1.91 6.37
N SER A 189 5.50 3.10 6.26
CA SER A 189 6.14 4.30 5.75
C SER A 189 5.78 5.49 6.62
N LEU A 190 6.61 6.53 6.61
CA LEU A 190 6.35 7.83 7.25
C LEU A 190 7.37 8.87 6.75
N GLY A 191 6.90 10.06 6.36
CA GLY A 191 7.77 11.19 6.03
C GLY A 191 8.80 10.91 4.92
N GLY A 192 8.40 10.16 3.88
CA GLY A 192 9.27 9.76 2.76
C GLY A 192 10.21 8.60 3.01
N TRP A 193 10.13 7.97 4.17
CA TRP A 193 10.89 6.77 4.50
C TRP A 193 9.98 5.54 4.52
N VAL A 194 10.53 4.40 4.12
CA VAL A 194 9.90 3.09 4.21
C VAL A 194 10.75 2.20 5.11
N LEU A 195 10.09 1.49 6.02
CA LEU A 195 10.70 0.45 6.84
C LEU A 195 10.50 -0.91 6.15
N ILE A 196 11.60 -1.53 5.76
CA ILE A 196 11.62 -2.74 4.94
C ILE A 196 12.53 -3.80 5.52
N ARG A 197 12.22 -5.06 5.24
CA ARG A 197 13.04 -6.21 5.62
C ARG A 197 13.22 -7.15 4.45
N ARG A 198 14.44 -7.68 4.29
CA ARG A 198 14.67 -8.78 3.34
C ARG A 198 14.24 -10.10 3.94
N ARG A 199 13.32 -10.78 3.27
CA ARG A 199 12.96 -12.16 3.55
C ARG A 199 14.05 -13.07 3.01
N THR A 200 14.60 -13.92 3.86
CA THR A 200 15.53 -14.98 3.45
C THR A 200 14.73 -16.26 3.18
N ARG A 201 15.18 -17.05 2.20
CA ARG A 201 14.58 -18.37 1.95
C ARG A 201 14.88 -19.32 3.11
N GLU A 202 13.99 -20.28 3.29
CA GLU A 202 13.89 -21.26 4.38
C GLU A 202 15.24 -21.67 5.01
N GLY A 203 15.32 -21.57 6.35
CA GLY A 203 16.41 -22.13 7.17
C GLY A 203 17.51 -21.15 7.60
N THR A 204 17.52 -19.91 7.10
CA THR A 204 18.51 -18.89 7.53
C THR A 204 17.85 -17.72 8.26
N ARG A 205 18.62 -17.06 9.14
CA ARG A 205 18.19 -15.85 9.87
C ARG A 205 17.68 -14.81 8.87
N GLU A 206 16.59 -14.13 9.23
CA GLU A 206 16.04 -13.05 8.42
C GLU A 206 17.07 -11.97 8.13
N GLY A 207 16.89 -11.27 7.00
CA GLY A 207 17.70 -10.11 6.69
C GLY A 207 17.51 -8.98 7.72
N PRO A 208 18.44 -8.04 7.77
CA PRO A 208 18.32 -6.91 8.66
C PRO A 208 17.12 -6.03 8.25
N LEU A 209 16.55 -5.36 9.24
CA LEU A 209 15.56 -4.33 9.04
C LEU A 209 16.28 -3.07 8.53
N MET A 210 15.70 -2.35 7.57
CA MET A 210 16.32 -1.18 6.95
C MET A 210 15.29 -0.09 6.73
N PHE A 211 15.74 1.16 6.86
CA PHE A 211 15.06 2.30 6.30
C PHE A 211 15.53 2.54 4.87
N TYR A 212 14.60 2.94 4.02
CA TYR A 212 14.87 3.37 2.66
C TYR A 212 14.05 4.60 2.30
N ASN A 213 14.71 5.63 1.78
CA ASN A 213 14.04 6.77 1.14
C ASN A 213 14.25 6.69 -0.38
N PRO A 214 13.19 6.43 -1.17
CA PRO A 214 13.32 6.31 -2.62
C PRO A 214 13.62 7.63 -3.35
N PHE A 215 13.34 8.77 -2.72
CA PHE A 215 13.51 10.10 -3.32
C PHE A 215 14.94 10.62 -3.14
N THR A 216 15.64 10.18 -2.10
CA THR A 216 17.04 10.52 -1.84
C THR A 216 18.00 9.35 -2.12
N SER A 217 17.47 8.15 -2.31
CA SER A 217 18.22 6.89 -2.39
C SER A 217 19.05 6.58 -1.12
N ASP A 218 18.72 7.18 0.02
CA ASP A 218 19.36 6.88 1.30
C ASP A 218 18.83 5.56 1.88
N ILE A 219 19.74 4.71 2.38
CA ILE A 219 19.46 3.41 2.98
C ILE A 219 20.18 3.33 4.32
N ARG A 220 19.43 3.04 5.39
CA ARG A 220 19.98 2.91 6.75
C ARG A 220 19.62 1.56 7.34
N VAL A 221 20.64 0.74 7.58
CA VAL A 221 20.47 -0.59 8.15
C VAL A 221 20.35 -0.49 9.67
N LEU A 222 19.32 -1.11 10.23
CA LEU A 222 19.12 -1.17 11.68
C LEU A 222 19.94 -2.31 12.31
N PRO A 223 20.23 -2.24 13.62
CA PRO A 223 20.90 -3.32 14.33
C PRO A 223 20.12 -4.64 14.23
N PRO A 224 20.78 -5.80 14.38
CA PRO A 224 20.11 -7.09 14.33
C PRO A 224 19.01 -7.22 15.39
N VAL A 225 17.83 -7.69 14.96
CA VAL A 225 16.68 -8.00 15.82
C VAL A 225 16.06 -9.30 15.34
N PRO A 226 15.40 -10.09 16.22
CA PRO A 226 14.62 -11.24 15.81
C PRO A 226 13.53 -10.89 14.78
N HIS A 227 12.82 -11.93 14.31
CA HIS A 227 11.64 -11.74 13.49
C HIS A 227 10.64 -10.82 14.21
N LEU A 228 10.02 -9.93 13.45
CA LEU A 228 8.98 -9.02 13.93
C LEU A 228 7.76 -9.22 13.03
N ASP A 229 6.63 -9.61 13.64
CA ASP A 229 5.36 -9.85 12.95
C ASP A 229 4.75 -8.54 12.43
N THR A 230 4.98 -7.45 13.17
CA THR A 230 4.57 -6.07 12.85
C THR A 230 5.64 -5.10 13.37
N CYS A 231 5.87 -4.01 12.65
CA CYS A 231 6.70 -2.91 13.15
C CYS A 231 6.31 -1.57 12.54
N SER A 232 6.57 -0.52 13.32
CA SER A 232 6.33 0.88 12.97
C SER A 232 7.42 1.78 13.52
N PHE A 233 7.45 3.03 13.06
CA PHE A 233 8.42 4.02 13.53
C PHE A 233 7.77 5.39 13.71
N SER A 234 8.27 6.17 14.67
CA SER A 234 7.62 7.40 15.16
C SER A 234 7.93 8.66 14.37
N ALA A 235 9.08 8.69 13.68
CA ALA A 235 9.57 9.86 12.96
C ALA A 235 10.61 9.41 11.91
N PRO A 236 10.91 10.21 10.87
CA PRO A 236 11.99 9.91 9.92
C PRO A 236 13.31 9.56 10.64
N PRO A 237 14.11 8.61 10.13
CA PRO A 237 15.37 8.17 10.75
C PRO A 237 16.46 9.25 10.78
N THR A 238 16.22 10.41 10.17
CA THR A 238 17.03 11.63 10.28
C THR A 238 16.72 12.43 11.55
N SER A 239 15.58 12.20 12.20
CA SER A 239 15.19 12.83 13.46
C SER A 239 15.87 12.18 14.67
N SER A 240 16.28 12.99 15.64
CA SER A 240 16.83 12.54 16.92
C SER A 240 15.84 11.77 17.80
N ASP A 241 14.55 11.90 17.50
CA ASP A 241 13.45 11.27 18.24
C ASP A 241 12.83 10.08 17.49
N CYS A 242 13.50 9.61 16.43
CA CYS A 242 13.09 8.41 15.73
C CYS A 242 13.22 7.18 16.63
N VAL A 243 12.09 6.52 16.85
CA VAL A 243 12.00 5.26 17.58
C VAL A 243 11.33 4.24 16.67
N VAL A 244 11.91 3.04 16.61
CA VAL A 244 11.33 1.90 15.91
C VAL A 244 10.79 0.94 16.95
N VAL A 245 9.57 0.48 16.73
CA VAL A 245 8.91 -0.49 17.60
C VAL A 245 8.43 -1.67 16.79
N GLY A 246 8.67 -2.88 17.29
CA GLY A 246 8.21 -4.11 16.66
C GLY A 246 7.68 -5.11 17.66
N PHE A 247 6.72 -5.90 17.22
CA PHE A 247 6.12 -6.95 18.02
C PHE A 247 6.46 -8.30 17.42
N THR A 248 6.69 -9.28 18.29
CA THR A 248 6.79 -10.68 17.88
C THR A 248 6.07 -11.61 18.83
N PHE A 249 5.38 -12.59 18.27
CA PHE A 249 4.81 -13.69 19.00
C PHE A 249 5.81 -14.83 19.08
N THR A 250 6.06 -15.31 20.31
CA THR A 250 6.88 -16.51 20.52
C THR A 250 5.98 -17.72 20.77
N PRO A 251 5.85 -18.66 19.82
CA PRO A 251 4.93 -19.80 19.97
C PRO A 251 5.27 -20.70 21.17
N ARG A 252 6.57 -20.85 21.49
CA ARG A 252 7.05 -21.71 22.57
C ARG A 252 6.64 -21.22 23.95
N SER A 253 6.78 -19.92 24.22
CA SER A 253 6.41 -19.31 25.49
C SER A 253 4.96 -18.83 25.51
N ARG A 254 4.27 -18.86 24.36
CA ARG A 254 2.95 -18.25 24.15
C ARG A 254 2.90 -16.84 24.71
N LYS A 255 3.93 -16.03 24.45
CA LYS A 255 4.04 -14.65 24.90
C LYS A 255 4.38 -13.74 23.74
N TRP A 256 3.85 -12.52 23.82
CA TRP A 256 4.29 -11.43 22.96
C TRP A 256 5.50 -10.74 23.55
N ARG A 257 6.42 -10.35 22.68
CA ARG A 257 7.56 -9.52 23.03
C ARG A 257 7.54 -8.27 22.17
N VAL A 258 7.79 -7.13 22.79
CA VAL A 258 7.99 -5.85 22.10
C VAL A 258 9.47 -5.53 22.08
N TYR A 259 9.96 -5.07 20.94
CA TYR A 259 11.31 -4.57 20.76
C TYR A 259 11.25 -3.10 20.40
N VAL A 260 12.03 -2.28 21.10
CA VAL A 260 12.11 -0.82 20.92
C VAL A 260 13.56 -0.46 20.59
N HIS A 261 13.75 0.40 19.61
CA HIS A 261 15.06 0.89 19.22
C HIS A 261 15.04 2.40 18.97
N PHE A 262 15.89 3.13 19.70
CA PHE A 262 16.05 4.57 19.58
C PHE A 262 17.17 4.88 18.58
N VAL A 263 16.79 5.21 17.35
CA VAL A 263 17.70 5.22 16.19
C VAL A 263 18.91 6.15 16.37
N ALA A 264 18.72 7.30 17.01
CA ALA A 264 19.79 8.28 17.23
C ALA A 264 20.60 8.08 18.53
N ARG A 265 20.12 7.24 19.45
CA ARG A 265 20.65 7.19 20.84
C ARG A 265 21.26 5.85 21.20
N GLU A 266 20.69 4.76 20.70
CA GLU A 266 21.04 3.41 21.11
C GLU A 266 21.65 2.62 19.95
N SER A 267 22.60 1.74 20.27
CA SER A 267 23.20 0.83 19.28
C SER A 267 22.49 -0.53 19.20
N LEU A 268 21.63 -0.84 20.17
CA LEU A 268 20.96 -2.12 20.31
C LEU A 268 19.45 -1.96 20.46
N TRP A 269 18.74 -3.06 20.27
CA TRP A 269 17.31 -3.16 20.55
C TRP A 269 17.09 -3.49 22.02
N ILE A 270 16.07 -2.87 22.62
CA ILE A 270 15.62 -3.17 23.97
C ILE A 270 14.35 -4.01 23.85
N GLY A 271 14.37 -5.21 24.43
CA GLY A 271 13.26 -6.16 24.36
C GLY A 271 12.53 -6.30 25.68
N PHE A 272 11.20 -6.33 25.65
CA PHE A 272 10.34 -6.50 26.82
C PHE A 272 9.29 -7.58 26.57
N ASP A 273 9.11 -8.47 27.53
CA ASP A 273 7.99 -9.42 27.52
C ASP A 273 6.70 -8.67 27.90
N LEU A 274 5.65 -8.86 27.10
CA LEU A 274 4.32 -8.33 27.35
C LEU A 274 3.52 -9.36 28.16
N SER A 275 2.99 -8.93 29.31
CA SER A 275 2.02 -9.67 30.10
C SER A 275 0.62 -9.07 29.91
N PHE A 276 -0.35 -9.90 29.56
CA PHE A 276 -1.75 -9.52 29.40
C PHE A 276 -2.54 -9.76 30.69
N CYS A 277 -3.61 -9.01 30.88
CA CYS A 277 -4.54 -9.20 32.02
C CYS A 277 -5.48 -10.39 31.82
N ASP A 278 -5.68 -10.87 30.58
CA ASP A 278 -6.54 -12.00 30.24
C ASP A 278 -5.73 -13.16 29.63
N ASP A 279 -6.22 -14.40 29.81
CA ASP A 279 -5.62 -15.65 29.33
C ASP A 279 -5.69 -15.81 27.79
N ASP A 280 -6.55 -15.03 27.12
CA ASP A 280 -6.63 -14.98 25.67
C ASP A 280 -5.49 -14.12 25.13
N LEU A 281 -4.56 -14.75 24.40
CA LEU A 281 -3.41 -14.07 23.80
C LEU A 281 -3.88 -13.22 22.61
N PRO A 282 -3.91 -11.88 22.74
CA PRO A 282 -4.30 -11.04 21.63
C PRO A 282 -3.30 -11.17 20.48
N SER A 283 -3.76 -11.19 19.23
CA SER A 283 -2.87 -10.97 18.08
C SER A 283 -2.70 -9.47 17.84
N PHE A 284 -1.46 -8.97 17.78
CA PHE A 284 -1.21 -7.57 17.42
C PHE A 284 -1.23 -7.39 15.90
N HIS A 285 -2.05 -6.45 15.43
CA HIS A 285 -2.23 -6.21 14.00
C HIS A 285 -1.47 -4.97 13.52
N SER A 286 -1.42 -3.92 14.35
CA SER A 286 -0.72 -2.68 14.05
C SER A 286 -0.40 -1.94 15.36
N GLY A 287 0.58 -1.04 15.34
CA GLY A 287 0.88 -0.18 16.46
C GLY A 287 1.36 1.19 16.00
N THR A 288 0.96 2.23 16.73
CA THR A 288 1.40 3.61 16.51
C THR A 288 1.98 4.16 17.81
N GLN A 289 3.02 4.99 17.72
CA GLN A 289 3.63 5.60 18.90
C GLN A 289 3.08 7.01 19.11
N TRP A 290 2.79 7.33 20.38
CA TRP A 290 2.37 8.63 20.84
C TRP A 290 3.09 9.03 22.11
N HIS A 291 3.94 10.06 22.03
CA HIS A 291 4.80 10.49 23.13
C HIS A 291 5.58 9.30 23.74
N GLU A 292 5.41 9.07 25.04
CA GLU A 292 6.03 7.98 25.78
C GLU A 292 5.27 6.66 25.66
N TYR A 293 4.10 6.63 25.02
CA TYR A 293 3.21 5.48 24.95
C TYR A 293 3.15 4.90 23.53
N LEU A 294 3.17 3.58 23.45
CA LEU A 294 2.93 2.81 22.25
C LEU A 294 1.50 2.28 22.31
N TYR A 295 0.71 2.62 21.30
CA TYR A 295 -0.67 2.20 21.12
C TYR A 295 -0.65 0.97 20.22
N ALA A 296 -1.18 -0.14 20.72
CA ALA A 296 -1.13 -1.41 20.02
C ALA A 296 -2.56 -1.94 19.84
N LEU A 297 -2.93 -2.17 18.58
CA LEU A 297 -4.19 -2.76 18.20
C LEU A 297 -4.11 -4.27 18.39
N TYR A 298 -4.99 -4.82 19.21
CA TYR A 298 -5.15 -6.25 19.36
C TYR A 298 -6.46 -6.79 18.76
N TYR A 299 -6.54 -8.11 18.63
CA TYR A 299 -7.67 -8.84 18.04
C TYR A 299 -9.05 -8.27 18.46
N ASP A 300 -9.94 -8.13 17.47
CA ASP A 300 -11.29 -7.51 17.59
C ASP A 300 -11.33 -6.00 17.85
N GLY A 301 -10.29 -5.27 17.40
CA GLY A 301 -10.27 -3.80 17.47
C GLY A 301 -9.95 -3.24 18.85
N GLY A 302 -9.50 -4.09 19.78
CA GLY A 302 -9.10 -3.67 21.11
C GLY A 302 -7.81 -2.85 21.12
N LEU A 303 -7.65 -1.99 22.11
CA LEU A 303 -6.53 -1.06 22.21
C LEU A 303 -5.76 -1.25 23.52
N GLY A 304 -4.45 -1.46 23.41
CA GLY A 304 -3.53 -1.50 24.55
C GLY A 304 -2.46 -0.41 24.47
N PHE A 305 -1.92 -0.01 25.63
CA PHE A 305 -0.83 0.98 25.72
C PHE A 305 0.34 0.44 26.53
N VAL A 306 1.53 0.72 26.01
CA VAL A 306 2.80 0.24 26.51
C VAL A 306 3.70 1.46 26.64
N ARG A 307 4.24 1.75 27.83
CA ARG A 307 5.21 2.84 27.96
C ARG A 307 6.54 2.41 27.32
N THR A 308 7.03 3.21 26.38
CA THR A 308 8.24 2.96 25.58
C THR A 308 9.55 3.15 26.37
N GLN A 309 9.48 3.79 27.53
CA GLN A 309 10.61 3.95 28.47
C GLN A 309 10.27 3.31 29.82
N PRO A 310 10.34 1.98 29.95
CA PRO A 310 10.27 1.32 31.25
C PRO A 310 11.59 1.49 32.00
N THR A 311 11.51 1.51 33.32
CA THR A 311 12.69 1.48 34.19
C THR A 311 13.45 0.16 33.96
N ILE A 312 14.78 0.21 33.90
CA ILE A 312 15.62 -0.99 33.67
C ILE A 312 15.23 -2.09 34.67
N GLY A 313 14.88 -3.27 34.16
CA GLY A 313 14.53 -4.45 34.97
C GLY A 313 13.04 -4.65 35.25
N THR A 314 12.13 -3.81 34.73
CA THR A 314 10.68 -4.03 34.87
C THR A 314 10.06 -4.69 33.64
N TYR A 315 9.14 -5.64 33.85
CA TYR A 315 8.23 -6.10 32.81
C TYR A 315 7.40 -4.92 32.30
N VAL A 316 7.14 -4.86 30.99
CA VAL A 316 6.21 -3.87 30.45
C VAL A 316 4.82 -4.46 30.51
N GLN A 317 4.09 -4.09 31.56
CA GLN A 317 2.69 -4.44 31.68
C GLN A 317 1.88 -3.53 30.74
N ILE A 318 1.00 -4.13 29.93
CA ILE A 318 -0.01 -3.36 29.19
C ILE A 318 -0.89 -2.70 30.23
N SER A 319 -0.83 -1.37 30.29
CA SER A 319 -1.37 -0.62 31.43
C SER A 319 -2.90 -0.60 31.43
N ALA A 320 -3.53 -0.73 30.26
CA ALA A 320 -4.97 -0.88 30.10
C ALA A 320 -5.28 -1.55 28.75
N CYS A 321 -6.29 -2.43 28.74
CA CYS A 321 -6.86 -3.05 27.56
C CYS A 321 -8.30 -2.53 27.39
N PHE A 322 -8.56 -1.77 26.33
CA PHE A 322 -9.91 -1.31 26.01
C PHE A 322 -10.53 -2.23 24.96
N LYS A 323 -11.80 -2.58 25.17
CA LYS A 323 -12.57 -3.33 24.19
C LYS A 323 -12.73 -2.50 22.91
N GLY A 324 -12.64 -3.16 21.76
CA GLY A 324 -12.91 -2.53 20.48
C GLY A 324 -14.37 -2.09 20.34
N PRO A 325 -14.67 -1.17 19.40
CA PRO A 325 -16.04 -0.79 19.13
C PRO A 325 -16.83 -1.95 18.54
N ARG A 326 -18.13 -2.00 18.83
CA ARG A 326 -19.03 -2.94 18.16
C ARG A 326 -19.24 -2.50 16.72
N SER A 327 -18.63 -3.24 15.80
CA SER A 327 -18.80 -3.01 14.36
C SER A 327 -20.07 -3.66 13.82
N SER A 328 -20.77 -2.96 12.92
CA SER A 328 -21.98 -3.48 12.26
C SER A 328 -21.70 -4.39 11.05
N CYS A 329 -20.45 -4.43 10.57
CA CYS A 329 -20.06 -5.29 9.45
C CYS A 329 -20.30 -6.77 9.80
N ARG A 330 -20.79 -7.57 8.85
CA ARG A 330 -21.12 -9.00 9.09
C ARG A 330 -20.02 -9.94 8.60
N SER A 331 -19.27 -9.55 7.58
CA SER A 331 -18.11 -10.29 7.09
C SER A 331 -16.90 -10.21 8.05
N PRO A 332 -15.88 -11.07 7.85
CA PRO A 332 -14.56 -10.89 8.42
C PRO A 332 -14.03 -9.47 8.19
N LYS A 333 -13.33 -8.92 9.19
CA LYS A 333 -12.98 -7.50 9.23
C LYS A 333 -11.48 -7.29 9.37
N GLN A 334 -10.98 -6.28 8.68
CA GLN A 334 -9.65 -5.73 8.89
C GLN A 334 -9.75 -4.46 9.71
N HIS A 335 -8.78 -4.28 10.61
CA HIS A 335 -8.75 -3.19 11.56
C HIS A 335 -7.45 -2.42 11.37
N PHE A 336 -7.56 -1.11 11.19
CA PHE A 336 -6.45 -0.21 10.94
C PHE A 336 -6.45 0.87 12.01
N LEU A 337 -5.38 0.94 12.80
CA LEU A 337 -5.22 1.92 13.87
C LEU A 337 -4.16 2.94 13.47
N MET A 338 -4.50 4.21 13.52
CA MET A 338 -3.58 5.31 13.22
C MET A 338 -3.78 6.49 14.15
N LYS A 339 -2.76 7.34 14.19
CA LYS A 339 -2.81 8.66 14.80
C LYS A 339 -2.92 9.69 13.67
N CYS A 340 -3.75 10.70 13.83
CA CYS A 340 -3.80 11.85 12.93
C CYS A 340 -2.91 13.00 13.43
N ASP A 341 -2.81 14.09 12.66
CA ASP A 341 -1.94 15.23 13.01
C ASP A 341 -2.40 15.93 14.30
N ASP A 342 -3.70 15.88 14.61
CA ASP A 342 -4.20 16.29 15.92
C ASP A 342 -3.57 15.41 17.02
N PRO A 343 -2.87 16.03 18.00
CA PRO A 343 -2.15 15.30 19.03
C PRO A 343 -3.04 14.40 19.88
N PHE A 344 -4.35 14.56 19.93
CA PHE A 344 -5.26 13.74 20.74
C PHE A 344 -6.11 12.77 19.93
N LEU A 345 -5.97 12.75 18.61
CA LEU A 345 -6.86 11.99 17.73
C LEU A 345 -6.27 10.64 17.32
N VAL A 346 -6.81 9.57 17.93
CA VAL A 346 -6.58 8.19 17.49
C VAL A 346 -7.80 7.71 16.70
N VAL A 347 -7.56 7.18 15.52
CA VAL A 347 -8.60 6.72 14.60
C VAL A 347 -8.46 5.22 14.35
N LEU A 348 -9.57 4.52 14.44
CA LEU A 348 -9.72 3.13 14.05
C LEU A 348 -10.63 3.05 12.81
N VAL A 349 -10.11 2.48 11.73
CA VAL A 349 -10.90 2.15 10.54
C VAL A 349 -11.13 0.65 10.51
N ILE A 350 -12.38 0.25 10.35
CA ILE A 350 -12.81 -1.13 10.19
C ILE A 350 -13.31 -1.31 8.77
N VAL A 351 -12.71 -2.26 8.04
CA VAL A 351 -13.06 -2.57 6.65
C VAL A 351 -13.53 -4.01 6.59
N GLY A 352 -14.76 -4.23 6.16
CA GLY A 352 -15.32 -5.55 5.89
C GLY A 352 -14.65 -6.22 4.69
N GLU A 353 -14.87 -7.53 4.57
CA GLU A 353 -14.36 -8.32 3.45
C GLU A 353 -14.83 -7.73 2.11
N PHE A 354 -13.90 -7.66 1.14
CA PHE A 354 -14.13 -7.01 -0.16
C PHE A 354 -14.65 -5.56 -0.08
N GLY A 355 -14.46 -4.88 1.05
CA GLY A 355 -14.89 -3.49 1.20
C GLY A 355 -16.40 -3.31 1.32
N GLU A 356 -17.19 -4.35 1.63
CA GLU A 356 -18.66 -4.25 1.77
C GLU A 356 -19.13 -3.25 2.83
N CYS A 357 -18.25 -2.90 3.76
CA CYS A 357 -18.53 -2.08 4.93
C CYS A 357 -17.27 -1.34 5.33
N VAL A 358 -17.39 -0.03 5.57
CA VAL A 358 -16.31 0.81 6.11
C VAL A 358 -16.88 1.59 7.29
N GLU A 359 -16.25 1.44 8.45
CA GLU A 359 -16.63 2.16 9.66
C GLU A 359 -15.41 2.85 10.25
N VAL A 360 -15.58 4.09 10.70
CA VAL A 360 -14.52 4.89 11.29
C VAL A 360 -14.91 5.26 12.71
N PHE A 361 -13.97 5.08 13.64
CA PHE A 361 -14.14 5.39 15.04
C PHE A 361 -13.00 6.29 15.52
N LYS A 362 -13.35 7.28 16.33
CA LYS A 362 -12.40 8.14 17.03
C LYS A 362 -12.36 7.73 18.49
N LEU A 363 -11.17 7.66 19.07
CA LEU A 363 -11.02 7.48 20.50
C LEU A 363 -11.21 8.84 21.18
N ASN A 364 -12.19 8.94 22.08
CA ASN A 364 -12.41 10.17 22.84
C ASN A 364 -11.46 10.25 24.06
N GLY A 365 -11.48 11.39 24.76
CA GLY A 365 -10.64 11.60 25.96
C GLY A 365 -10.96 10.67 27.14
N SER A 366 -12.11 9.99 27.11
CA SER A 366 -12.52 8.98 28.09
C SER A 366 -12.09 7.56 27.69
N TYR A 367 -11.31 7.41 26.61
CA TYR A 367 -10.89 6.13 26.04
C TYR A 367 -12.06 5.25 25.54
N GLU A 368 -13.16 5.89 25.13
CA GLU A 368 -14.29 5.24 24.49
C GLU A 368 -14.28 5.51 22.98
N TRP A 369 -14.71 4.50 22.23
CA TRP A 369 -14.78 4.60 20.77
C TRP A 369 -16.09 5.25 20.32
N GLU A 370 -15.98 6.35 19.59
CA GLU A 370 -17.11 7.07 19.00
C GLU A 370 -17.11 6.88 17.49
N LYS A 371 -18.22 6.35 16.95
CA LYS A 371 -18.39 6.22 15.49
C LYS A 371 -18.47 7.61 14.88
N THR A 372 -17.75 7.83 13.79
CA THR A 372 -17.72 9.10 13.09
C THR A 372 -17.86 8.91 11.59
N GLU A 373 -18.38 9.92 10.92
CA GLU A 373 -18.53 10.00 9.47
C GLU A 373 -17.75 11.19 8.89
N SER A 374 -16.94 11.85 9.73
CA SER A 374 -16.14 12.98 9.33
C SER A 374 -14.74 12.94 9.95
N LEU A 375 -13.73 12.92 9.08
CA LEU A 375 -12.33 13.14 9.42
C LEU A 375 -11.96 14.64 9.39
N GLY A 376 -12.94 15.53 9.13
CA GLY A 376 -12.65 16.95 8.96
C GLY A 376 -11.76 17.17 7.74
N ARG A 377 -10.58 17.75 7.95
CA ARG A 377 -9.57 17.97 6.90
C ARG A 377 -8.63 16.79 6.70
N ASP A 378 -8.71 15.75 7.53
CA ASP A 378 -7.79 14.63 7.43
C ASP A 378 -8.20 13.66 6.32
N THR A 379 -7.18 13.02 5.76
CA THR A 379 -7.29 11.95 4.76
C THR A 379 -6.52 10.74 5.26
N ILE A 380 -7.11 9.55 5.10
CA ILE A 380 -6.49 8.29 5.48
C ILE A 380 -6.02 7.53 4.25
N TYR A 381 -4.86 6.91 4.34
CA TYR A 381 -4.32 6.00 3.32
C TYR A 381 -4.06 4.64 3.96
N ILE A 382 -4.65 3.59 3.41
CA ILE A 382 -4.56 2.23 3.94
C ILE A 382 -3.69 1.37 3.01
N CYS A 383 -2.79 0.57 3.58
CA CYS A 383 -2.00 -0.40 2.84
C CYS A 383 -1.56 -1.60 3.70
N GLY A 384 -2.20 -2.76 3.50
CA GLY A 384 -1.80 -4.00 4.16
C GLY A 384 -2.00 -3.95 5.68
N LYS A 385 -0.93 -3.81 6.46
CA LYS A 385 -0.99 -3.55 7.92
C LYS A 385 -0.63 -2.11 8.29
N ALA A 386 -0.18 -1.33 7.32
CA ALA A 386 0.22 0.07 7.49
C ALA A 386 -0.94 1.00 7.14
N CYS A 387 -0.99 2.14 7.80
CA CYS A 387 -1.90 3.22 7.49
C CYS A 387 -1.24 4.57 7.81
N LEU A 388 -1.66 5.60 7.08
CA LEU A 388 -1.26 6.98 7.26
C LEU A 388 -2.51 7.83 7.45
N CYS A 389 -2.45 8.81 8.34
CA CYS A 389 -3.43 9.87 8.45
C CYS A 389 -2.68 11.19 8.30
N ILE A 390 -3.08 12.01 7.33
CA ILE A 390 -2.44 13.28 7.02
C ILE A 390 -3.50 14.36 6.79
N GLU A 391 -3.19 15.61 7.11
CA GLU A 391 -4.05 16.72 6.71
C GLU A 391 -4.08 16.85 5.17
N ALA A 392 -5.28 16.93 4.61
CA ALA A 392 -5.49 17.12 3.18
C ALA A 392 -4.98 18.49 2.72
N LYS A 393 -4.16 18.50 1.67
CA LYS A 393 -3.67 19.76 1.06
C LYS A 393 -4.72 20.48 0.23
N THR A 394 -5.75 19.77 -0.22
CA THR A 394 -6.89 20.35 -0.92
C THR A 394 -8.22 19.85 -0.36
N PRO A 395 -9.29 20.66 -0.42
CA PRO A 395 -10.60 20.28 0.10
C PRO A 395 -11.17 19.02 -0.53
N GLU A 396 -10.85 18.75 -1.79
CA GLU A 396 -11.33 17.56 -2.50
C GLU A 396 -10.78 16.30 -1.86
N MET A 397 -9.58 16.31 -1.27
CA MET A 397 -8.98 15.11 -0.68
C MET A 397 -9.45 14.83 0.74
N ALA A 398 -10.01 15.84 1.42
CA ALA A 398 -10.46 15.74 2.79
C ALA A 398 -11.58 14.71 2.95
N ASN A 399 -11.68 14.11 4.14
CA ASN A 399 -12.75 13.18 4.49
C ASN A 399 -12.84 11.92 3.60
N ARG A 400 -11.67 11.47 3.11
CA ARG A 400 -11.54 10.30 2.23
C ARG A 400 -10.56 9.27 2.79
N ILE A 401 -10.76 8.02 2.38
CA ILE A 401 -9.90 6.88 2.72
C ILE A 401 -9.42 6.25 1.41
N TYR A 402 -8.13 6.31 1.13
CA TYR A 402 -7.52 5.76 -0.10
C TYR A 402 -7.05 4.33 0.12
N PHE A 403 -7.32 3.48 -0.89
CA PHE A 403 -6.99 2.05 -0.87
C PHE A 403 -5.95 1.73 -1.95
N PRO A 404 -5.10 0.71 -1.75
CA PRO A 404 -4.03 0.37 -2.68
C PRO A 404 -4.56 -0.48 -3.85
N CYS A 405 -5.72 -0.09 -4.38
CA CYS A 405 -6.37 -0.74 -5.50
C CYS A 405 -6.79 0.30 -6.54
N VAL A 406 -6.86 -0.17 -7.78
CA VAL A 406 -7.27 0.64 -8.93
C VAL A 406 -8.52 0.05 -9.55
N ARG A 407 -9.35 0.87 -10.17
CA ARG A 407 -10.48 0.36 -10.97
C ARG A 407 -9.96 -0.35 -12.21
N SER A 408 -10.55 -1.49 -12.57
CA SER A 408 -10.10 -2.27 -13.73
C SER A 408 -10.25 -1.50 -15.05
N GLU A 409 -11.32 -0.72 -15.17
CA GLU A 409 -11.74 -0.01 -16.38
C GLU A 409 -10.84 1.18 -16.71
N ASN A 410 -10.62 2.08 -15.74
CA ASN A 410 -9.90 3.34 -15.95
C ASN A 410 -8.52 3.38 -15.27
N ARG A 411 -8.12 2.32 -14.54
CA ARG A 411 -6.84 2.20 -13.83
C ARG A 411 -6.57 3.29 -12.77
N LYS A 412 -7.59 4.04 -12.36
CA LYS A 412 -7.51 5.09 -11.34
C LYS A 412 -7.60 4.50 -9.93
N ILE A 413 -6.91 5.15 -8.98
CA ILE A 413 -6.94 4.75 -7.56
C ILE A 413 -8.36 4.88 -7.00
N VAL A 414 -8.71 3.92 -6.14
CA VAL A 414 -9.98 3.89 -5.43
C VAL A 414 -9.86 4.57 -4.08
N PHE A 415 -10.85 5.41 -3.76
CA PHE A 415 -11.03 5.95 -2.41
C PHE A 415 -12.48 5.78 -1.95
N TYR A 416 -12.67 5.66 -0.65
CA TYR A 416 -13.97 5.73 0.00
C TYR A 416 -14.20 7.15 0.51
N SER A 417 -15.32 7.75 0.15
CA SER A 417 -15.75 9.04 0.70
C SER A 417 -16.67 8.79 1.88
N LEU A 418 -16.32 9.33 3.06
CA LEU A 418 -17.17 9.22 4.24
C LEU A 418 -18.45 10.06 4.12
N GLU A 419 -18.42 11.10 3.28
CA GLU A 419 -19.57 11.94 2.99
C GLU A 419 -20.63 11.19 2.17
N THR A 420 -20.23 10.54 1.08
CA THR A 420 -21.15 9.78 0.22
C THR A 420 -21.39 8.37 0.71
N ARG A 421 -20.50 7.87 1.59
CA ARG A 421 -20.45 6.49 2.09
C ARG A 421 -20.29 5.45 0.96
N ARG A 422 -19.60 5.84 -0.11
CA ARG A 422 -19.37 5.01 -1.30
C ARG A 422 -17.92 5.11 -1.75
N TYR A 423 -17.52 4.15 -2.57
CA TYR A 423 -16.24 4.20 -3.26
C TYR A 423 -16.35 4.99 -4.54
N HIS A 424 -15.27 5.69 -4.88
CA HIS A 424 -15.13 6.52 -6.07
C HIS A 424 -13.73 6.33 -6.66
N THR A 425 -13.56 6.82 -7.89
CA THR A 425 -12.25 7.14 -8.45
C THR A 425 -12.14 8.66 -8.64
N SER A 426 -11.09 9.17 -9.27
CA SER A 426 -10.92 10.63 -9.46
C SER A 426 -12.15 11.33 -10.06
N ASP A 427 -12.97 10.58 -10.82
CA ASP A 427 -14.23 11.05 -11.38
C ASP A 427 -15.35 10.75 -10.37
N VAL A 428 -15.74 11.77 -9.60
CA VAL A 428 -16.69 11.65 -8.48
C VAL A 428 -18.06 11.15 -8.93
N GLU A 429 -18.41 11.28 -10.21
CA GLU A 429 -19.69 10.84 -10.79
C GLU A 429 -19.88 9.32 -10.76
N GLU A 430 -18.80 8.55 -10.90
CA GLU A 430 -18.87 7.09 -10.82
C GLU A 430 -18.63 6.62 -9.39
N SER A 431 -19.70 6.11 -8.76
CA SER A 431 -19.64 5.56 -7.40
C SER A 431 -20.08 4.10 -7.35
N PHE A 432 -19.43 3.32 -6.50
CA PHE A 432 -19.68 1.89 -6.35
C PHE A 432 -19.65 1.46 -4.88
N GLY A 433 -20.19 0.26 -4.61
CA GLY A 433 -20.53 -0.17 -3.26
C GLY A 433 -19.41 -0.91 -2.52
N ASP A 434 -18.49 -1.53 -3.24
CA ASP A 434 -17.49 -2.47 -2.71
C ASP A 434 -16.25 -2.55 -3.62
N PHE A 435 -15.34 -3.49 -3.39
CA PHE A 435 -14.17 -3.69 -4.24
C PHE A 435 -14.43 -4.49 -5.52
N MET A 436 -15.68 -4.82 -5.88
CA MET A 436 -15.97 -5.54 -7.13
C MET A 436 -15.65 -4.68 -8.34
N GLY A 437 -14.91 -5.25 -9.30
CA GLY A 437 -14.37 -4.56 -10.46
C GLY A 437 -13.07 -3.79 -10.19
N THR A 438 -12.49 -3.91 -9.00
CA THR A 438 -11.17 -3.34 -8.68
C THR A 438 -10.05 -4.37 -8.87
N GLN A 439 -8.83 -3.87 -9.03
CA GLN A 439 -7.59 -4.62 -9.14
C GLN A 439 -6.60 -4.16 -8.07
N HIS A 440 -5.93 -5.10 -7.41
CA HIS A 440 -4.88 -4.81 -6.44
C HIS A 440 -3.56 -5.49 -6.81
N HIS A 441 -2.44 -4.88 -6.41
CA HIS A 441 -1.10 -5.41 -6.65
C HIS A 441 -0.76 -6.53 -5.65
N LEU A 442 -0.14 -7.61 -6.12
CA LEU A 442 0.43 -8.64 -5.25
C LEU A 442 1.85 -8.33 -4.79
N ASP A 443 2.57 -7.53 -5.56
CA ASP A 443 3.89 -7.05 -5.16
C ASP A 443 3.78 -6.17 -3.92
N GLN A 444 4.87 -6.07 -3.15
CA GLN A 444 4.90 -5.24 -1.96
C GLN A 444 4.65 -3.77 -2.31
N HIS A 445 3.72 -3.14 -1.59
CA HIS A 445 3.33 -1.77 -1.84
C HIS A 445 3.09 -1.02 -0.53
N VAL A 446 3.15 0.31 -0.60
CA VAL A 446 2.89 1.21 0.53
C VAL A 446 2.56 2.61 0.03
N TRP A 447 1.70 3.34 0.74
CA TRP A 447 1.54 4.78 0.52
C TRP A 447 2.75 5.52 1.08
N ILE A 448 3.33 6.46 0.34
CA ILE A 448 4.50 7.19 0.80
C ILE A 448 4.38 8.67 0.44
N GLU A 449 4.60 9.53 1.42
CA GLU A 449 4.71 10.97 1.19
C GLU A 449 6.02 11.28 0.45
N PRO A 450 5.98 11.95 -0.70
CA PRO A 450 7.19 12.41 -1.36
C PRO A 450 7.96 13.39 -0.49
N CYS A 451 9.17 13.01 -0.07
CA CYS A 451 10.00 13.84 0.80
C CYS A 451 11.49 13.70 0.43
N TRP A 452 12.11 14.84 0.15
CA TRP A 452 13.51 14.96 -0.26
C TRP A 452 14.42 15.49 0.86
N SER A 453 13.93 15.52 2.10
CA SER A 453 14.65 16.09 3.24
C SER A 453 15.63 15.13 3.90
#